data_AF-A0A836BGT9-F1
#
_entry.id   AF-A0A836BGT9-F1
#
_cell.length_a   1.000
_cell.length_b   1.000
_cell.length_c   1.000
_cell.angle_alpha   90.00
_cell.angle_beta   90.00
_cell.angle_gamma   90.00
#
_symmetry.space_group_name_H-M   'P 1'
#
loop_
_entity.id
_entity.type
_entity.pdbx_description
1 polymer ?
#
loop_
_entity_poly.entity_id
_entity_poly.type
_entity_poly.pdbx_seq_one_letter_code
_entity_poly.pdbx_strand_id
1 'polypeptide(L)'
;MYSEKEVSRDTFLNLIRVLDLDEGIRIDNKENKMFVNKSVNRYCIDVSKNNKDEFFYFTDARKVIDFLNERMDPACKIYSY
;
A
#
# COMPACT_ATOMS: atom_id res chain seq x y z
N MET A 1 -2.22 8.85 -18.18
CA MET A 1 -1.64 9.72 -17.15
C MET A 1 -2.32 9.30 -15.86
N TYR A 2 -1.63 8.57 -14.98
CA TYR A 2 -2.21 8.15 -13.70
C TYR A 2 -2.37 9.39 -12.81
N SER A 3 -3.56 9.58 -12.25
CA SER A 3 -3.87 10.77 -11.43
C SER A 3 -3.62 10.44 -9.97
N GLU A 4 -2.47 10.87 -9.45
CA GLU A 4 -2.18 10.73 -8.02
C GLU A 4 -3.22 11.50 -7.19
N LYS A 5 -3.80 10.84 -6.18
CA LYS A 5 -4.73 11.45 -5.23
C LYS A 5 -4.37 11.07 -3.81
N GLU A 6 -4.20 12.06 -2.93
CA GLU A 6 -4.07 11.82 -1.49
C GLU A 6 -5.42 11.36 -0.92
N VAL A 7 -5.41 10.30 -0.10
CA VAL A 7 -6.62 9.67 0.45
C VAL A 7 -6.52 9.50 1.96
N SER A 8 -7.68 9.49 2.64
CA SER A 8 -7.74 9.20 4.07
C SER A 8 -7.46 7.73 4.35
N ARG A 9 -7.09 7.42 5.60
CA ARG A 9 -6.88 6.04 6.07
C ARG A 9 -8.13 5.17 5.90
N ASP A 10 -9.31 5.73 6.16
CA ASP A 10 -10.58 5.01 5.97
C ASP A 10 -10.85 4.68 4.50
N THR A 11 -10.52 5.62 3.60
CA THR A 11 -10.63 5.40 2.14
C THR A 11 -9.66 4.32 1.70
N PHE A 12 -8.41 4.38 2.19
CA PHE A 12 -7.37 3.40 1.93
C PHE A 12 -7.77 1.96 2.28
N LEU A 13 -8.39 1.74 3.45
CA LEU A 13 -8.84 0.41 3.86
C LEU A 13 -9.88 -0.18 2.90
N ASN A 14 -10.73 0.68 2.33
CA ASN A 14 -11.68 0.26 1.30
C ASN A 14 -10.99 0.00 -0.03
N LEU A 15 -10.02 0.84 -0.43
CA LEU A 15 -9.26 0.67 -1.67
C LEU A 15 -8.52 -0.66 -1.71
N ILE A 16 -7.86 -1.09 -0.63
CA ILE A 16 -7.17 -2.40 -0.58
C ILE A 16 -8.12 -3.57 -0.88
N ARG A 17 -9.39 -3.47 -0.50
CA ARG A 17 -10.39 -4.53 -0.74
C ARG A 17 -10.82 -4.60 -2.20
N VAL A 18 -10.81 -3.48 -2.91
CA VAL A 18 -11.28 -3.38 -4.30
C VAL A 18 -10.15 -3.20 -5.32
N LEU A 19 -8.90 -3.12 -4.86
CA LEU A 19 -7.72 -2.89 -5.70
C LEU A 19 -7.69 -3.85 -6.89
N ASP A 20 -7.49 -3.29 -8.08
CA ASP A 20 -7.40 -4.02 -9.35
C ASP A 20 -5.96 -4.03 -9.90
N LEU A 21 -5.75 -4.70 -11.04
CA LEU A 21 -4.45 -4.97 -11.65
C LEU A 21 -3.66 -3.71 -12.04
N ASP A 22 -4.36 -2.64 -12.40
CA ASP A 22 -3.79 -1.41 -12.93
C ASP A 22 -3.71 -0.29 -11.87
N GLU A 23 -4.08 -0.58 -10.62
CA GLU A 23 -4.10 0.37 -9.52
C GLU A 23 -2.94 0.14 -8.53
N GLY A 24 -2.52 1.22 -7.89
CA GLY A 24 -1.47 1.18 -6.87
C GLY A 24 -1.78 2.13 -5.72
N ILE A 25 -1.22 1.81 -4.55
CA ILE A 25 -1.28 2.66 -3.38
C ILE A 25 0.13 2.89 -2.85
N ARG A 26 0.55 4.15 -2.75
CA ARG A 26 1.78 4.54 -2.06
C ARG A 26 1.44 5.00 -0.65
N ILE A 27 2.23 4.56 0.32
CA ILE A 27 2.19 5.02 1.70
C ILE A 27 3.57 5.60 2.02
N ASP A 28 3.60 6.88 2.36
CA ASP A 28 4.81 7.59 2.76
C ASP A 28 4.82 7.73 4.29
N ASN A 29 5.66 6.93 4.94
CA ASN A 29 5.99 7.09 6.36
C ASN A 29 7.18 8.05 6.51
N LYS A 30 7.57 8.34 7.76
CA LYS A 30 8.72 9.19 8.04
C LYS A 30 10.05 8.56 7.63
N GLU A 31 10.19 7.25 7.84
CA GLU A 31 11.47 6.54 7.64
C GLU A 31 11.49 5.57 6.45
N ASN A 32 10.34 5.24 5.89
CA ASN A 32 10.23 4.32 4.77
C ASN A 32 9.07 4.69 3.84
N LYS A 33 9.04 4.05 2.69
CA LYS A 33 7.93 4.12 1.75
C LYS A 33 7.41 2.72 1.50
N MET A 34 6.11 2.59 1.33
CA MET A 34 5.49 1.33 0.97
C MET A 34 4.67 1.52 -0.29
N PHE A 35 4.73 0.56 -1.20
CA PHE A 35 3.90 0.54 -2.40
C PHE A 35 3.12 -0.77 -2.44
N VAL A 36 1.81 -0.67 -2.61
CA VAL A 36 0.90 -1.80 -2.67
C VAL A 36 0.28 -1.83 -4.05
N ASN A 37 0.40 -2.95 -4.74
CA ASN A 37 -0.36 -3.24 -5.94
C ASN A 37 -0.99 -4.63 -5.85
N LYS A 38 -1.84 -4.96 -6.81
CA LYS A 38 -2.42 -6.29 -6.93
C LYS A 38 -2.15 -6.85 -8.31
N SER A 39 -1.74 -8.11 -8.33
CA SER A 39 -1.70 -8.95 -9.52
C SER A 39 -2.90 -9.91 -9.50
N VAL A 40 -3.10 -10.69 -10.56
CA VAL A 40 -4.31 -11.53 -10.75
C VAL A 40 -4.64 -12.38 -9.52
N ASN A 41 -3.60 -12.88 -8.83
CA ASN A 41 -3.75 -13.83 -7.74
C ASN A 41 -3.25 -13.34 -6.38
N ARG A 42 -2.61 -12.16 -6.29
CA ARG A 42 -1.96 -11.72 -5.06
C ARG A 42 -1.70 -10.23 -5.01
N TYR A 43 -1.71 -9.69 -3.80
CA TYR A 43 -1.15 -8.40 -3.45
C TYR A 43 0.37 -8.50 -3.39
N CYS A 44 1.06 -7.50 -3.91
CA CYS A 44 2.49 -7.31 -3.71
C CYS A 44 2.69 -6.00 -2.96
N ILE A 45 3.52 -6.05 -1.93
CA ILE A 45 3.89 -4.90 -1.14
C ILE A 45 5.40 -4.76 -1.23
N ASP A 46 5.85 -3.63 -1.74
CA ASP A 46 7.25 -3.20 -1.71
C ASP A 46 7.43 -2.26 -0.52
N VAL A 47 8.43 -2.52 0.33
CA VAL A 47 8.82 -1.66 1.44
C VAL A 47 10.25 -1.19 1.21
N SER A 48 10.40 0.09 0.88
CA SER A 48 11.70 0.72 0.65
C SER A 48 12.17 1.47 1.91
N LYS A 49 13.28 1.03 2.50
CA LYS A 49 13.95 1.70 3.63
C LYS A 49 15.46 1.76 3.41
N ASN A 50 16.05 2.96 3.47
CA ASN A 50 17.50 3.17 3.36
C ASN A 50 18.15 2.49 2.13
N ASN A 51 17.54 2.65 0.94
CA ASN A 51 17.96 2.00 -0.32
C ASN A 51 17.95 0.47 -0.30
N LYS A 52 17.17 -0.14 0.59
CA LYS A 52 16.84 -1.56 0.55
C LYS A 52 15.35 -1.73 0.33
N ASP A 53 15.01 -2.61 -0.59
CA ASP A 53 13.63 -2.96 -0.91
C ASP A 53 13.34 -4.37 -0.37
N GLU A 54 12.24 -4.49 0.35
CA GLU A 54 11.72 -5.76 0.85
C GLU A 54 10.34 -6.02 0.25
N PHE A 55 10.18 -7.20 -0.36
CA PHE A 55 8.95 -7.59 -1.04
C PHE A 55 8.13 -8.58 -0.20
N PHE A 56 6.85 -8.27 -0.01
CA PHE A 56 5.90 -9.12 0.69
C PHE A 56 4.72 -9.46 -0.21
N TYR A 57 4.24 -10.69 -0.11
CA TYR A 57 3.17 -11.20 -0.97
C TYR A 57 2.04 -11.78 -0.13
N PHE A 58 0.81 -11.40 -0.45
CA PHE A 58 -0.38 -11.86 0.25
C PHE A 58 -1.50 -12.19 -0.72
N THR A 59 -2.33 -13.17 -0.39
CA THR A 59 -3.52 -13.53 -1.19
C THR A 59 -4.84 -13.06 -0.56
N ASP A 60 -4.80 -12.52 0.66
CA ASP A 60 -5.98 -12.04 1.41
C ASP A 60 -5.80 -10.56 1.77
N ALA A 61 -6.79 -9.74 1.41
CA ALA A 61 -6.82 -8.30 1.68
C ALA A 61 -6.75 -7.98 3.18
N ARG A 62 -7.30 -8.84 4.06
CA ARG A 62 -7.22 -8.65 5.52
C ARG A 62 -5.79 -8.73 6.02
N LYS A 63 -5.03 -9.72 5.54
CA LYS A 63 -3.61 -9.86 5.91
C LYS A 63 -2.77 -8.66 5.44
N VAL A 64 -3.11 -8.10 4.28
CA VAL A 64 -2.49 -6.86 3.78
C VAL A 64 -2.79 -5.69 4.70
N ILE A 65 -4.07 -5.51 5.08
CA ILE A 65 -4.49 -4.44 5.99
C ILE A 65 -3.78 -4.57 7.35
N ASP A 66 -3.75 -5.77 7.92
CA ASP A 66 -3.10 -6.04 9.22
C ASP A 66 -1.60 -5.72 9.12
N PHE A 67 -0.93 -6.23 8.09
CA PHE A 67 0.50 -5.98 7.84
C PHE A 67 0.83 -4.49 7.73
N LEU A 68 0.01 -3.72 7.00
CA LEU A 68 0.22 -2.30 6.77
C LEU A 68 -0.09 -1.50 8.04
N ASN A 69 -1.16 -1.82 8.78
CA ASN A 69 -1.49 -1.13 10.03
C ASN A 69 -0.40 -1.23 11.09
N GLU A 70 0.31 -2.36 11.16
CA GLU A 70 1.47 -2.53 12.06
C GLU A 70 2.69 -1.65 11.69
N ARG A 71 2.78 -1.20 10.43
CA ARG A 71 3.97 -0.54 9.87
C ARG A 71 3.74 0.91 9.48
N MET A 72 2.50 1.36 9.46
CA MET A 72 2.11 2.72 9.10
C MET A 72 2.26 3.67 10.28
N ASP A 73 3.01 4.74 10.08
CA ASP A 73 3.10 5.82 11.04
C ASP A 73 1.72 6.49 11.22
N PRO A 74 1.37 7.00 12.42
CA PRO A 74 0.12 7.74 12.62
C PRO A 74 -0.02 8.96 11.69
N ALA A 75 1.10 9.54 11.27
CA ALA A 75 1.16 10.72 10.40
C ALA A 75 1.55 10.39 8.95
N CYS A 76 1.45 9.13 8.53
CA CYS A 76 1.74 8.73 7.17
C CYS A 76 0.82 9.43 6.16
N LYS A 77 1.32 9.64 4.95
CA LYS A 77 0.49 10.09 3.81
C LYS A 77 0.21 8.93 2.89
N ILE A 78 -1.00 8.88 2.34
CA ILE A 78 -1.46 7.77 1.49
C ILE A 78 -1.92 8.33 0.16
N TYR A 79 -1.44 7.75 -0.93
CA TYR A 79 -1.72 8.16 -2.29
C TYR A 79 -2.23 6.98 -3.11
N SER A 80 -3.31 7.17 -3.86
CA SER A 80 -3.82 6.20 -4.84
C SER A 80 -3.49 6.65 -6.26
N TYR A 81 -3.27 5.69 -7.17
CA TYR A 81 -2.96 5.89 -8.58
C TYR A 81 -3.99 5.25 -9.49
#